data_AF-A0A2P4X4D9-F1
#
_entry.id   AF-A0A2P4X4D9-F1
#
_cell.length_a   1.000
_cell.length_b   1.000
_cell.length_c   1.000
_cell.angle_alpha   90.00
_cell.angle_beta   90.00
_cell.angle_gamma   90.00
#
_symmetry.space_group_name_H-M   'P 1'
#
loop_
_entity.id
_entity.type
_entity.pdbx_description
1 polymer ?
#
loop_
_entity_poly.entity_id
_entity_poly.type
_entity_poly.pdbx_seq_one_letter_code
_entity_poly.pdbx_strand_id
1 'polypeptide(L)'
;MAPKSPPKGRTSIKGIHQKQCEFLRDGVINGKKAAIIKTYLDLGMDATVKKHFPSLSAAQQKNKKRQIYKWIQKENQFFERAHLQRIRAVGLTLVLSDDDEDFIAHWIRDLRREGVPVSHFMLENKAKEVAEYLGPG
;
A
#
# COMPACT_ATOMS: atom_id res chain seq x y z
N MET A 1 -19.48 25.41 -35.98
CA MET A 1 -19.24 24.03 -35.48
C MET A 1 -19.11 24.11 -33.97
N ALA A 2 -20.01 23.48 -33.20
CA ALA A 2 -19.86 23.43 -31.75
C ALA A 2 -18.88 22.31 -31.36
N PRO A 3 -17.92 22.54 -30.44
CA PRO A 3 -17.03 21.47 -29.99
C PRO A 3 -17.79 20.47 -29.11
N LYS A 4 -17.64 19.18 -29.40
CA LYS A 4 -18.14 18.06 -28.58
C LYS A 4 -17.30 17.96 -27.30
N SER A 5 -17.92 17.84 -26.13
CA SER A 5 -17.23 17.63 -24.86
C SER A 5 -16.85 16.14 -24.65
N PRO A 6 -15.58 15.81 -24.30
CA PRO A 6 -15.17 14.49 -23.84
C PRO A 6 -14.68 14.50 -22.37
N PRO A 7 -14.50 13.35 -21.71
CA PRO A 7 -15.43 12.26 -21.42
C PRO A 7 -15.95 12.31 -19.97
N LYS A 8 -17.01 11.56 -19.66
CA LYS A 8 -17.57 11.45 -18.29
C LYS A 8 -16.61 10.70 -17.37
N GLY A 9 -16.04 11.41 -16.41
CA GLY A 9 -15.22 10.86 -15.32
C GLY A 9 -16.02 10.12 -14.25
N ARG A 10 -15.29 9.42 -13.39
CA ARG A 10 -15.75 8.33 -12.50
C ARG A 10 -17.07 8.61 -11.77
N THR A 11 -18.08 7.81 -12.08
CA THR A 11 -19.20 7.57 -11.15
C THR A 11 -19.25 6.09 -10.83
N SER A 12 -18.95 5.73 -9.58
CA SER A 12 -19.83 4.87 -8.82
C SER A 12 -19.50 4.95 -7.33
N ILE A 13 -20.55 5.03 -6.53
CA ILE A 13 -20.49 4.97 -5.06
C ILE A 13 -20.71 3.52 -4.57
N LYS A 14 -21.26 2.59 -5.37
CA LYS A 14 -21.45 1.16 -5.02
C LYS A 14 -21.48 0.20 -6.25
N GLY A 15 -20.40 0.08 -7.04
CA GLY A 15 -20.20 -0.96 -8.08
C GLY A 15 -19.84 -0.41 -9.45
N ILE A 16 -18.91 -0.93 -10.26
CA ILE A 16 -18.14 -2.17 -10.31
C ILE A 16 -17.11 -2.25 -9.17
N HIS A 17 -17.10 -3.32 -8.38
CA HIS A 17 -15.94 -3.62 -7.52
C HIS A 17 -14.74 -3.69 -8.45
N GLN A 18 -13.76 -2.80 -8.26
CA GLN A 18 -12.43 -3.10 -8.76
C GLN A 18 -12.14 -4.48 -8.17
N LYS A 19 -12.03 -5.53 -9.01
CA LYS A 19 -11.61 -6.84 -8.53
C LYS A 19 -10.41 -6.54 -7.64
N GLN A 20 -10.51 -6.85 -6.36
CA GLN A 20 -9.36 -6.69 -5.49
C GLN A 20 -8.22 -7.35 -6.24
N CYS A 21 -7.13 -6.61 -6.46
CA CYS A 21 -5.97 -7.20 -7.07
C CYS A 21 -5.58 -8.37 -6.15
N GLU A 22 -5.94 -9.59 -6.55
CA GLU A 22 -5.55 -10.84 -5.87
C GLU A 22 -4.03 -10.96 -5.80
N PHE A 23 -3.34 -10.19 -6.65
CA PHE A 23 -1.96 -9.78 -6.45
C PHE A 23 -1.85 -8.81 -5.27
N LEU A 24 -2.17 -9.29 -4.05
CA LEU A 24 -1.56 -8.77 -2.85
C LEU A 24 -0.07 -8.84 -3.11
N ARG A 25 0.54 -7.69 -3.43
CA ARG A 25 1.97 -7.60 -3.43
C ARG A 25 2.34 -7.80 -1.97
N ASP A 26 2.68 -9.02 -1.60
CA ASP A 26 3.56 -9.35 -0.48
C ASP A 26 4.90 -8.67 -0.78
N GLY A 27 4.87 -7.34 -0.72
CA GLY A 27 5.99 -6.47 -0.91
C GLY A 27 6.85 -6.68 0.30
N VAL A 28 7.75 -7.66 0.23
CA VAL A 28 8.77 -7.86 1.26
C VAL A 28 9.39 -6.49 1.53
N ILE A 29 9.26 -6.04 2.78
CA ILE A 29 9.71 -4.72 3.24
C ILE A 29 11.19 -4.59 2.90
N ASN A 30 11.64 -3.39 2.53
CA ASN A 30 13.04 -3.16 2.13
C ASN A 30 14.02 -3.62 3.22
N GLY A 31 13.70 -3.39 4.51
CA GLY A 31 14.49 -3.92 5.63
C GLY A 31 14.64 -5.45 5.63
N LYS A 32 13.55 -6.20 5.35
CA LYS A 32 13.61 -7.66 5.25
C LYS A 32 14.43 -8.11 4.04
N LYS A 33 14.37 -7.38 2.91
CA LYS A 33 15.25 -7.65 1.75
C LYS A 33 16.71 -7.39 2.08
N ALA A 34 17.03 -6.29 2.74
CA ALA A 34 18.40 -5.97 3.16
C ALA A 34 18.97 -7.03 4.11
N ALA A 35 18.17 -7.52 5.07
CA ALA A 35 18.56 -8.62 5.95
C ALA A 35 18.84 -9.92 5.17
N ILE A 36 18.00 -10.25 4.19
CA ILE A 36 18.19 -11.42 3.32
C ILE A 36 19.48 -11.27 2.48
N ILE A 37 19.73 -10.10 1.90
CA ILE A 37 20.95 -9.82 1.12
C ILE A 37 22.19 -9.94 2.01
N LYS A 38 22.17 -9.38 3.22
CA LYS A 38 23.27 -9.52 4.19
C LYS A 38 23.56 -10.99 4.53
N THR A 39 22.50 -11.75 4.81
CA THR A 39 22.64 -13.20 5.09
C THR A 39 23.24 -13.96 3.91
N TYR A 40 22.91 -13.55 2.67
CA TYR A 40 23.48 -14.12 1.46
C TYR A 40 24.97 -13.81 1.33
N LEU A 41 25.39 -12.58 1.63
CA LEU A 41 26.81 -12.21 1.61
C LEU A 41 27.61 -13.01 2.66
N ASP A 42 27.01 -13.29 3.82
CA ASP A 42 27.69 -13.99 4.93
C ASP A 42 27.73 -15.52 4.75
N LEU A 43 26.64 -16.15 4.28
CA LEU A 43 26.44 -17.61 4.34
C LEU A 43 26.13 -18.25 2.98
N GLY A 44 25.93 -17.47 1.93
CA GLY A 44 25.56 -17.94 0.60
C GLY A 44 24.07 -18.27 0.41
N MET A 45 23.71 -18.64 -0.82
CA MET A 45 22.29 -18.72 -1.27
C MET A 45 21.49 -19.84 -0.59
N ASP A 46 22.06 -21.04 -0.51
CA ASP A 46 21.36 -22.21 0.04
C ASP A 46 21.05 -22.06 1.54
N ALA A 47 22.02 -21.57 2.31
CA ALA A 47 21.83 -21.25 3.72
C ALA A 47 20.81 -20.13 3.93
N THR A 48 20.84 -19.10 3.07
CA THR A 48 19.90 -17.96 3.14
C THR A 48 18.46 -18.39 2.89
N VAL A 49 18.20 -19.22 1.87
CA VAL A 49 16.84 -19.70 1.58
C VAL A 49 16.34 -20.61 2.69
N LYS A 50 17.17 -21.52 3.23
CA LYS A 50 16.79 -22.37 4.36
C LYS A 50 16.45 -21.55 5.61
N LYS A 51 17.23 -20.49 5.90
CA LYS A 51 17.04 -19.64 7.08
C LYS A 51 15.79 -18.75 6.98
N HIS A 52 15.54 -18.13 5.83
CA HIS A 52 14.45 -17.16 5.66
C HIS A 52 13.15 -17.75 5.12
N PHE A 53 13.21 -18.93 4.50
CA PHE A 53 12.08 -19.60 3.87
C PHE A 53 12.07 -21.13 4.12
N PRO A 54 12.04 -21.59 5.39
CA PRO A 54 12.19 -23.01 5.72
C PRO A 54 11.05 -23.88 5.21
N SER A 55 9.82 -23.35 5.13
CA SER A 55 8.61 -24.11 4.79
C SER A 55 8.32 -24.20 3.28
N LEU A 56 9.20 -23.72 2.41
CA LEU A 56 8.96 -23.72 0.97
C LEU A 56 9.34 -25.04 0.31
N SER A 57 8.52 -25.49 -0.64
CA SER A 57 8.84 -26.64 -1.51
C SER A 57 10.05 -26.35 -2.39
N ALA A 58 10.70 -27.39 -2.92
CA ALA A 58 11.90 -27.24 -3.78
C ALA A 58 11.64 -26.32 -5.00
N ALA A 59 10.45 -26.40 -5.60
CA ALA A 59 10.05 -25.54 -6.71
C ALA A 59 9.91 -24.07 -6.27
N GLN A 60 9.31 -23.82 -5.10
CA GLN A 60 9.17 -22.48 -4.54
C GLN A 60 10.53 -21.90 -4.10
N GLN A 61 11.43 -22.73 -3.57
CA GLN A 61 12.80 -22.33 -3.25
C GLN A 61 13.57 -21.87 -4.50
N LYS A 62 13.44 -22.56 -5.63
CA LYS A 62 14.04 -22.14 -6.91
C LYS A 62 13.54 -20.76 -7.34
N ASN A 63 12.24 -20.50 -7.18
CA ASN A 63 11.65 -19.18 -7.46
C ASN A 63 12.17 -18.11 -6.50
N LYS A 64 12.34 -18.43 -5.21
CA LYS A 64 12.94 -17.51 -4.23
C LYS A 64 14.40 -17.21 -4.51
N LYS A 65 15.22 -18.19 -4.87
CA LYS A 65 16.62 -17.95 -5.30
C LYS A 65 16.67 -16.94 -6.44
N ARG A 66 15.84 -17.12 -7.48
CA ARG A 66 15.72 -16.16 -8.60
C ARG A 66 15.28 -14.78 -8.12
N GLN A 67 14.36 -14.70 -7.16
CA GLN A 67 13.92 -13.44 -6.59
C GLN A 67 15.03 -12.73 -5.79
N ILE A 68 15.81 -13.48 -5.02
CA ILE A 68 16.95 -12.95 -4.23
C ILE A 68 18.03 -12.42 -5.17
N TYR A 69 18.35 -13.12 -6.27
CA TYR A 69 19.27 -12.60 -7.29
C TYR A 69 18.82 -11.26 -7.87
N LYS A 70 17.52 -11.11 -8.15
CA LYS A 70 16.96 -9.82 -8.59
C LYS A 70 17.06 -8.73 -7.52
N TRP A 71 17.08 -9.09 -6.24
CA TRP A 71 17.27 -8.13 -5.14
C TRP A 71 18.74 -7.72 -4.99
N ILE A 72 19.67 -8.67 -5.10
CA ILE A 72 21.12 -8.42 -5.06
C ILE A 72 21.52 -7.46 -6.19
N GLN A 73 21.00 -7.64 -7.41
CA GLN A 73 21.23 -6.71 -8.53
C GLN A 73 20.82 -5.26 -8.25
N LYS A 74 19.98 -5.03 -7.23
CA LYS A 74 19.48 -3.70 -6.83
C LYS A 74 19.77 -3.42 -5.36
N GLU A 75 20.82 -4.00 -4.80
CA GLU A 75 21.08 -3.97 -3.36
C GLU A 75 21.23 -2.56 -2.79
N ASN A 76 21.91 -1.65 -3.50
CA ASN A 76 22.07 -0.25 -3.09
C ASN A 76 20.71 0.43 -2.83
N GLN A 77 19.72 0.17 -3.68
CA GLN A 77 18.36 0.73 -3.53
C GLN A 77 17.64 0.18 -2.30
N PHE A 78 17.97 -1.03 -1.84
CA PHE A 78 17.36 -1.63 -0.67
C PHE A 78 18.07 -1.25 0.63
N PHE A 79 19.40 -1.09 0.62
CA PHE A 79 20.15 -0.61 1.78
C PHE A 79 19.80 0.86 2.08
N GLU A 80 19.83 1.74 1.08
CA GLU A 80 19.46 3.15 1.25
C GLU A 80 18.02 3.31 1.72
N ARG A 81 17.11 2.44 1.27
CA ARG A 81 15.67 2.52 1.59
C ARG A 81 15.24 1.51 2.65
N ALA A 82 16.18 0.88 3.35
CA ALA A 82 15.88 -0.11 4.38
C ALA A 82 15.11 0.52 5.55
N HIS A 83 15.45 1.77 5.87
CA HIS A 83 14.80 2.57 6.92
C HIS A 83 13.42 3.12 6.49
N LEU A 84 13.11 3.12 5.19
CA LEU A 84 11.83 3.59 4.68
C LEU A 84 10.80 2.47 4.78
N GLN A 85 9.87 2.61 5.74
CA GLN A 85 8.71 1.74 5.84
C GLN A 85 7.71 2.09 4.73
N ARG A 86 7.47 1.14 3.82
CA ARG A 86 6.49 1.30 2.74
C ARG A 86 5.04 1.24 3.24
N ILE A 87 4.84 0.64 4.41
CA ILE A 87 3.55 0.43 5.06
C ILE A 87 3.71 1.03 6.44
N ARG A 88 2.87 2.00 6.82
CA ARG A 88 2.83 2.53 8.18
C ARG A 88 2.50 1.36 9.11
N ALA A 89 3.15 1.28 10.27
CA ALA A 89 2.86 0.24 11.24
C ALA A 89 1.36 0.19 11.53
N VAL A 90 0.75 -0.98 11.39
CA VAL A 90 -0.64 -1.23 11.80
C VAL A 90 -0.71 -0.90 13.30
N GLY A 91 -1.57 0.04 13.68
CA GLY A 91 -1.67 0.55 15.06
C GLY A 91 -1.09 1.95 15.29
N LEU A 92 -0.55 2.64 14.28
CA LEU A 92 -0.34 4.08 14.36
C LEU A 92 -1.65 4.79 14.01
N THR A 93 -2.35 5.22 15.05
CA THR A 93 -3.67 5.90 15.12
C THR A 93 -3.73 7.25 14.38
N LEU A 94 -3.45 7.23 13.06
CA LEU A 94 -3.62 8.38 12.15
C LEU A 94 -4.46 8.03 10.92
N VAL A 95 -5.03 6.83 10.89
CA VAL A 95 -6.00 6.41 9.88
C VAL A 95 -7.34 6.37 10.59
N LEU A 96 -8.30 7.12 10.04
CA LEU A 96 -9.70 7.09 10.44
C LEU A 96 -10.22 5.65 10.36
N SER A 97 -11.24 5.29 11.14
CA SER A 97 -11.91 3.99 10.99
C SER A 97 -12.46 3.84 9.56
N ASP A 98 -12.66 2.60 9.09
CA ASP A 98 -13.35 2.35 7.80
C ASP A 98 -14.72 3.06 7.78
N ASP A 99 -15.43 3.08 8.92
CA ASP A 99 -16.72 3.77 9.07
C ASP A 99 -16.60 5.29 8.93
N ASP A 100 -15.49 5.86 9.42
CA ASP A 100 -15.20 7.29 9.36
C ASP A 100 -14.80 7.72 7.95
N GLU A 101 -13.99 6.91 7.26
CA GLU A 101 -13.67 7.12 5.85
C GLU A 101 -14.93 7.04 4.99
N ASP A 102 -15.83 6.09 5.27
CA ASP A 102 -17.12 5.98 4.61
C ASP A 102 -18.01 7.20 4.88
N PHE A 103 -18.07 7.69 6.12
CA PHE A 103 -18.80 8.91 6.46
C PHE A 103 -18.29 10.12 5.66
N ILE A 104 -16.97 10.31 5.60
CA ILE A 104 -16.36 11.39 4.81
C ILE A 104 -16.64 11.21 3.32
N ALA A 105 -16.61 10.00 2.80
CA ALA A 105 -16.93 9.71 1.40
C ALA A 105 -18.39 10.09 1.04
N HIS A 106 -19.33 9.82 1.95
CA HIS A 106 -20.73 10.24 1.80
C HIS A 106 -20.86 11.76 1.83
N TRP A 107 -20.18 12.43 2.75
CA TRP A 107 -20.15 13.89 2.83
C TRP A 107 -19.59 14.55 1.55
N ILE A 108 -18.46 14.05 1.01
CA ILE A 108 -17.90 14.53 -0.26
C ILE A 108 -18.88 14.34 -1.42
N ARG A 109 -19.56 13.19 -1.46
CA ARG A 109 -20.53 12.87 -2.51
C ARG A 109 -21.67 13.87 -2.50
N ASP A 110 -22.21 14.19 -1.33
CA ASP A 110 -23.37 15.06 -1.19
C ASP A 110 -22.99 16.50 -1.60
N LEU A 111 -21.81 16.99 -1.19
CA LEU A 111 -21.27 18.27 -1.68
C LEU A 111 -21.10 18.31 -3.21
N ARG A 112 -20.58 17.24 -3.81
CA ARG A 112 -20.44 17.15 -5.28
C ARG A 112 -21.79 17.08 -5.99
N ARG A 113 -22.82 16.49 -5.37
CA ARG A 113 -24.20 16.49 -5.91
C ARG A 113 -24.79 17.90 -5.93
N GLU A 114 -24.44 18.71 -4.94
CA GLU A 114 -24.83 20.13 -4.84
C GLU A 114 -23.97 21.06 -5.72
N GLY A 115 -23.02 20.50 -6.50
CA GLY A 115 -22.13 21.28 -7.35
C GLY A 115 -21.00 21.97 -6.60
N VAL A 116 -20.81 21.67 -5.32
CA VAL A 116 -19.75 22.24 -4.48
C VAL A 116 -18.45 21.46 -4.70
N PRO A 117 -17.37 22.11 -5.17
CA PRO A 117 -16.07 21.48 -5.27
C PRO A 117 -15.47 21.29 -3.87
N VAL A 118 -14.99 20.08 -3.58
CA VAL A 118 -14.28 19.79 -2.32
C VAL A 118 -12.79 19.97 -2.52
N SER A 119 -12.20 20.96 -1.85
CA SER A 119 -10.76 21.20 -1.85
C SER A 119 -10.05 20.26 -0.87
N HIS A 120 -8.73 20.12 -1.03
CA HIS A 120 -7.90 19.37 -0.09
C HIS A 120 -8.02 19.89 1.35
N PHE A 121 -8.09 21.22 1.52
CA PHE A 121 -8.22 21.86 2.82
C PHE A 121 -9.55 21.51 3.51
N MET A 122 -10.65 21.50 2.76
CA MET A 122 -11.97 21.10 3.29
C MET A 122 -11.99 19.65 3.74
N LEU A 123 -11.36 18.77 2.94
CA LEU A 123 -11.25 17.35 3.27
C LEU A 123 -10.40 17.12 4.52
N GLU A 124 -9.27 17.84 4.64
CA GLU A 124 -8.38 17.75 5.79
C GLU A 124 -9.06 18.21 7.08
N ASN A 125 -9.78 19.33 7.04
CA ASN A 125 -10.53 19.80 8.20
C ASN A 125 -11.65 18.83 8.57
N LYS A 126 -12.35 18.28 7.58
CA LYS A 126 -13.40 17.29 7.86
C LYS A 126 -12.85 16.02 8.48
N ALA A 127 -11.68 15.56 8.02
CA ALA A 127 -11.00 14.40 8.60
C ALA A 127 -10.57 14.66 10.05
N LYS A 128 -10.08 15.86 10.37
CA LYS A 128 -9.74 16.26 11.74
C LYS A 128 -10.98 16.31 12.63
N GLU A 129 -12.08 16.90 12.17
CA GLU A 129 -13.35 16.92 12.90
C GLU A 129 -13.85 15.51 13.24
N VAL A 130 -13.81 14.59 12.26
CA VAL A 130 -14.26 13.21 12.46
C VAL A 130 -13.36 12.47 13.45
N ALA A 131 -12.04 12.67 13.34
CA ALA A 131 -11.08 12.09 14.28
C ALA A 131 -11.24 12.63 15.72
N GLU A 132 -11.55 13.91 15.87
CA GLU A 132 -11.77 14.55 17.17
C GLU A 132 -13.12 14.17 17.80
N TYR A 133 -14.17 13.98 17.00
CA TYR A 133 -15.52 13.71 17.48
C TYR A 133 -15.72 12.28 18.02
N LEU A 134 -14.96 11.29 17.54
CA LEU A 134 -15.15 9.88 17.92
C LEU A 134 -14.11 9.33 18.90
N GLY A 135 -13.07 10.11 19.24
CA GLY A 135 -12.02 9.70 20.19
C GLY A 135 -11.17 8.52 19.70
N PRO A 136 -9.94 8.32 20.24
CA PRO A 136 -9.14 7.16 19.90
C PRO A 136 -9.77 5.91 20.54
N GLY A 137 -10.36 5.04 19.70
CA GLY A 137 -10.68 3.65 20.06
C GLY A 137 -9.44 2.77 20.16
#